data_AF-A0A1I7B8R9-F1
#
_entry.id   AF-A0A1I7B8R9-F1
#
_cell.length_a   1.000
_cell.length_b   1.000
_cell.length_c   1.000
_cell.angle_alpha   90.00
_cell.angle_beta   90.00
_cell.angle_gamma   90.00
#
_symmetry.space_group_name_H-M   'P 1'
#
loop_
_entity.id
_entity.type
_entity.pdbx_description
1 polymer ?
#
loop_
_entity_poly.entity_id
_entity_poly.type
_entity_poly.pdbx_seq_one_letter_code
_entity_poly.pdbx_strand_id
1 'polypeptide(L)'
;MTGEPKKPSKTTAMKILCNMVLIPNLNDEVEYFTVDSKGYPAPKKTEYANREATIIVGHKERSYLVVTPEDRVFTGAFRSNGRLSSVGQELEGKELTVIIHMPE
;
A
#
# COMPACT_ATOMS: atom_id res chain seq x y z
N MET A 1 -7.55 22.30 -23.83
CA MET A 1 -8.38 21.45 -22.94
C MET A 1 -7.97 20.02 -23.26
N THR A 2 -7.39 19.23 -22.36
CA THR A 2 -7.89 18.78 -21.06
C THR A 2 -6.71 18.44 -20.14
N GLY A 3 -6.83 18.77 -18.86
CA GLY A 3 -5.74 18.68 -17.88
C GLY A 3 -5.14 17.28 -17.78
N GLU A 4 -3.81 17.25 -17.60
CA GLU A 4 -3.10 16.04 -17.19
C GLU A 4 -3.80 15.43 -15.97
N PRO A 5 -4.00 14.09 -15.91
CA PRO A 5 -4.50 13.49 -14.70
C PRO A 5 -3.52 13.79 -13.56
N LYS A 6 -4.00 14.48 -12.52
CA LYS A 6 -3.27 14.73 -11.27
C LYS A 6 -2.66 13.40 -10.81
N LYS A 7 -1.32 13.32 -10.86
CA LYS A 7 -0.49 12.17 -10.45
C LYS A 7 -1.12 11.44 -9.25
N PRO A 8 -1.13 10.10 -9.20
CA PRO A 8 -1.23 9.36 -7.93
C PRO A 8 0.10 9.56 -7.18
N SER A 9 0.38 10.77 -6.70
CA SER A 9 1.70 11.16 -6.20
C SER A 9 1.92 10.73 -4.76
N LYS A 10 0.86 10.47 -4.00
CA LYS A 10 0.92 10.10 -2.58
C LYS A 10 -0.24 9.17 -2.24
N THR A 11 0.02 8.28 -1.29
CA THR A 11 -1.02 7.52 -0.60
C THR A 11 -1.85 8.42 0.31
N THR A 12 -3.03 7.96 0.72
CA THR A 12 -3.86 8.61 1.72
C THR A 12 -3.73 7.88 3.05
N ALA A 13 -3.35 8.58 4.11
CA ALA A 13 -3.26 7.99 5.44
C ALA A 13 -4.67 7.65 5.98
N MET A 14 -4.80 6.46 6.54
CA MET A 14 -6.02 6.00 7.19
C MET A 14 -5.90 6.18 8.70
N LYS A 15 -6.92 6.78 9.33
CA LYS A 15 -6.96 6.98 10.78
C LYS A 15 -7.49 5.73 11.46
N ILE A 16 -6.62 5.01 12.18
CA ILE A 16 -7.00 3.87 13.01
C ILE A 16 -7.34 4.37 14.42
N LEU A 17 -8.58 4.14 14.86
CA LEU A 17 -9.08 4.63 16.16
C LEU A 17 -9.18 3.55 17.23
N CYS A 18 -9.12 2.29 16.82
CA CYS A 18 -9.18 1.12 17.67
C CYS A 18 -8.47 -0.03 16.99
N ASN A 19 -8.21 -1.11 17.72
CA ASN A 19 -7.64 -2.32 17.14
C ASN A 19 -8.60 -2.92 16.11
N MET A 20 -8.10 -3.23 14.92
CA MET A 20 -8.88 -3.82 13.83
C MET A 20 -8.18 -5.07 13.31
N VAL A 21 -8.97 -6.06 12.92
CA VAL A 21 -8.49 -7.21 12.16
C VAL A 21 -8.89 -7.00 10.70
N LEU A 22 -7.89 -6.94 9.82
CA LEU A 22 -8.10 -6.86 8.39
C LEU A 22 -8.18 -8.28 7.83
N ILE A 23 -9.25 -8.55 7.11
CA ILE A 23 -9.49 -9.83 6.43
C ILE A 23 -9.52 -9.51 4.94
N PRO A 24 -8.43 -9.80 4.19
CA PRO A 24 -8.43 -9.68 2.75
C PRO A 24 -9.54 -10.53 2.13
N ASN A 25 -10.10 -10.10 1.00
CA ASN A 25 -11.03 -10.92 0.24
C ASN A 25 -10.30 -12.16 -0.33
N LEU A 26 -11.08 -13.15 -0.78
CA LEU A 26 -10.53 -14.41 -1.31
C LEU A 26 -9.52 -14.20 -2.45
N ASN A 27 -9.78 -13.23 -3.31
CA ASN A 27 -8.94 -12.94 -4.47
C ASN A 27 -7.84 -11.90 -4.15
N ASP A 28 -7.92 -11.21 -3.00
CA ASP A 28 -6.92 -10.21 -2.65
C ASP A 28 -5.56 -10.89 -2.45
N GLU A 29 -4.53 -10.25 -2.96
CA GLU A 29 -3.16 -10.74 -2.80
C GLU A 29 -2.45 -9.94 -1.70
N VAL A 30 -1.62 -10.60 -0.90
CA VAL A 30 -0.80 -9.96 0.13
C VAL A 30 0.66 -10.10 -0.24
N GLU A 31 1.33 -8.97 -0.42
CA GLU A 31 2.72 -8.88 -0.86
C GLU A 31 3.52 -7.98 0.07
N TYR A 32 4.84 -8.18 0.06
CA TYR A 32 5.77 -7.44 0.92
C TYR A 32 6.71 -6.58 0.10
N PHE A 33 6.82 -5.32 0.50
CA PHE A 33 7.66 -4.33 -0.16
C PHE A 33 8.62 -3.69 0.83
N THR A 34 9.65 -3.03 0.32
CA THR A 34 10.49 -2.12 1.09
C THR A 34 10.41 -0.73 0.48
N VAL A 35 10.45 0.31 1.31
CA VAL A 35 10.44 1.70 0.84
C VAL A 35 11.83 2.10 0.35
N ASP A 36 11.92 2.53 -0.92
CA ASP A 36 13.14 3.06 -1.53
C ASP A 36 13.52 4.46 -1.00
N SER A 37 14.71 4.93 -1.34
CA SER A 37 15.21 6.26 -0.94
C SER A 37 14.41 7.45 -1.47
N LYS A 38 13.46 7.20 -2.38
CA LYS A 38 12.55 8.22 -2.90
C LYS A 38 11.19 8.15 -2.20
N GLY A 39 11.01 7.29 -1.20
CA GLY A 39 9.78 7.11 -0.46
C GLY A 39 8.73 6.27 -1.19
N TYR A 40 9.14 5.39 -2.11
CA TYR A 40 8.22 4.52 -2.85
C TYR A 40 8.40 3.06 -2.47
N PRO A 41 7.30 2.30 -2.38
CA PRO A 41 7.38 0.85 -2.30
C PRO A 41 8.08 0.27 -3.53
N ALA A 42 9.02 -0.65 -3.30
CA ALA A 42 9.79 -1.37 -4.32
C ALA A 42 9.76 -2.89 -4.02
N PRO A 43 9.83 -3.76 -5.05
CA PRO A 43 10.00 -3.44 -6.48
C PRO A 43 8.72 -2.94 -7.15
N LYS A 44 8.80 -2.55 -8.43
CA LYS A 44 7.59 -2.33 -9.23
C LYS A 44 6.99 -3.68 -9.61
N LYS A 45 5.65 -3.77 -9.63
CA LYS A 45 4.89 -4.97 -10.02
C LYS A 45 3.89 -4.61 -11.09
N THR A 46 4.22 -4.87 -12.35
CA THR A 46 3.36 -4.51 -13.50
C THR A 46 2.09 -5.36 -13.59
N GLU A 47 2.09 -6.56 -13.01
CA GLU A 47 0.91 -7.41 -12.87
C GLU A 47 -0.23 -6.74 -12.08
N TYR A 48 0.11 -5.84 -11.15
CA TYR A 48 -0.85 -5.06 -10.37
C TYR A 48 -1.17 -3.70 -10.97
N ALA A 49 -0.82 -3.42 -12.23
CA ALA A 49 -1.05 -2.12 -12.85
C ALA A 49 -2.51 -1.67 -12.71
N ASN A 50 -2.71 -0.43 -12.23
CA ASN A 50 -4.00 0.19 -11.98
C ASN A 50 -4.85 -0.47 -10.87
N ARG A 51 -4.28 -1.35 -10.05
CA ARG A 51 -4.95 -1.92 -8.87
C ARG A 51 -4.84 -0.99 -7.67
N GLU A 52 -5.89 -1.00 -6.85
CA GLU A 52 -5.89 -0.35 -5.55
C GLU A 52 -5.23 -1.25 -4.50
N ALA A 53 -4.72 -0.63 -3.44
CA ALA A 53 -4.05 -1.34 -2.38
C ALA A 53 -4.24 -0.67 -1.02
N THR A 54 -4.32 -1.51 0.01
CA THR A 54 -4.17 -1.13 1.41
C THR A 54 -2.73 -1.42 1.84
N ILE A 55 -2.04 -0.41 2.36
CA ILE A 55 -0.60 -0.46 2.66
C ILE A 55 -0.42 -0.28 4.16
N ILE A 56 0.20 -1.24 4.81
CA ILE A 56 0.49 -1.25 6.25
C ILE A 56 1.99 -1.18 6.40
N VAL A 57 2.50 -0.23 7.19
CA VAL A 57 3.93 -0.16 7.49
C VAL A 57 4.28 -1.26 8.50
N GLY A 58 5.20 -2.16 8.13
CA GLY A 58 5.59 -3.33 8.92
C GLY A 58 4.70 -4.56 8.67
N HIS A 59 4.55 -5.41 9.69
CA HIS A 59 3.64 -6.57 9.74
C HIS A 59 3.95 -7.77 8.81
N LYS A 60 5.24 -8.10 8.63
CA LYS A 60 5.65 -9.23 7.78
C LYS A 60 5.15 -10.61 8.24
N GLU A 61 4.80 -10.76 9.51
CA GLU A 61 4.38 -12.04 10.08
C GLU A 61 3.30 -11.85 11.15
N ARG A 62 2.04 -12.13 10.82
CA ARG A 62 1.02 -12.67 11.74
C ARG A 62 -0.01 -13.45 10.92
N SER A 63 -0.51 -14.55 11.49
CA SER A 63 -1.63 -15.32 10.96
C SER A 63 -2.91 -14.51 10.76
N TYR A 64 -2.99 -13.30 11.32
CA TYR A 64 -4.03 -12.30 11.11
C TYR A 64 -3.41 -10.91 10.97
N LEU A 65 -3.89 -10.11 10.01
CA LEU A 65 -3.46 -8.72 9.82
C LEU A 65 -4.15 -7.83 10.84
N VAL A 66 -3.56 -7.71 12.03
CA VAL A 66 -4.08 -6.86 13.11
C VAL A 66 -3.40 -5.50 13.05
N VAL A 67 -4.19 -4.43 12.91
CA VAL A 67 -3.71 -3.05 12.99
C VAL A 67 -4.21 -2.37 14.25
N THR A 68 -3.37 -1.53 14.83
CA THR A 68 -3.59 -0.78 16.08
C THR A 68 -3.57 0.72 15.80
N PRO A 69 -4.06 1.58 16.72
CA PRO A 69 -3.97 3.03 16.57
C PRO A 69 -2.54 3.57 16.35
N GLU A 70 -1.51 2.82 16.74
CA GLU A 70 -0.10 3.15 16.57
C GLU A 70 0.43 2.80 15.18
N ASP A 71 -0.28 1.96 14.42
CA ASP A 71 0.12 1.54 13.09
C ASP A 71 -0.13 2.62 12.04
N ARG A 72 0.79 2.72 11.07
CA ARG A 72 0.63 3.58 9.91
C ARG A 72 0.03 2.76 8.77
N VAL A 73 -1.22 3.07 8.45
CA VAL A 73 -1.95 2.45 7.34
C VAL A 73 -2.29 3.51 6.29
N PHE A 74 -2.20 3.14 5.02
CA PHE A 74 -2.53 3.99 3.91
C PHE A 74 -3.38 3.26 2.87
N THR A 75 -4.14 4.03 2.10
CA THR A 75 -4.68 3.57 0.81
C THR A 75 -3.84 4.14 -0.33
N GLY A 76 -3.65 3.36 -1.38
CA GLY A 76 -2.88 3.74 -2.55
C GLY A 76 -3.30 2.96 -3.78
N ALA A 77 -2.66 3.25 -4.90
CA ALA A 77 -2.84 2.51 -6.12
C ALA A 77 -1.53 2.31 -6.87
N PHE A 78 -1.44 1.19 -7.60
CA PHE A 78 -0.42 0.94 -8.59
C PHE A 78 -0.70 1.76 -9.84
N ARG A 79 0.31 2.47 -10.32
CA ARG A 79 0.25 3.15 -11.62
C ARG A 79 0.30 2.12 -12.75
N SER A 80 -0.02 2.57 -13.97
CA SER A 80 0.05 1.75 -15.18
C SER A 80 1.40 1.07 -15.43
N ASN A 81 2.49 1.59 -14.86
CA ASN A 81 3.83 1.01 -14.95
C ASN A 81 4.20 0.11 -13.75
N GLY A 82 3.23 -0.29 -12.94
CA GLY A 82 3.42 -1.14 -11.77
C GLY A 82 4.09 -0.47 -10.56
N ARG A 83 4.29 0.85 -10.58
CA ARG A 83 4.80 1.58 -9.41
C ARG A 83 3.66 1.89 -8.45
N LEU A 84 3.75 1.40 -7.22
CA LEU A 84 2.82 1.75 -6.15
C LEU A 84 2.98 3.22 -5.74
N SER A 85 1.89 3.82 -5.29
CA SER A 85 1.85 5.20 -4.77
C SER A 85 2.88 5.40 -3.65
N SER A 86 3.49 6.59 -3.58
CA SER A 86 4.52 6.90 -2.58
C SER A 86 3.91 6.97 -1.18
N VAL A 87 4.60 6.36 -0.20
CA VAL A 87 4.25 6.40 1.23
C VAL A 87 5.01 7.49 2.00
N GLY A 88 5.98 8.15 1.36
CA GLY A 88 6.81 9.20 1.95
C GLY A 88 8.26 8.76 2.19
N GLN A 89 9.20 9.70 2.08
CA GLN A 89 10.65 9.45 2.28
C GLN A 89 10.99 9.17 3.73
N GLU A 90 10.18 9.65 4.68
CA GLU A 90 10.36 9.39 6.11
C GLU A 90 10.18 7.92 6.50
N LEU A 91 9.70 7.10 5.55
CA LEU A 91 9.55 5.65 5.69
C LEU A 91 10.64 4.86 4.96
N GLU A 92 11.68 5.50 4.42
CA GLU A 92 12.80 4.82 3.76
C GLU A 92 13.33 3.63 4.58
N GLY A 93 13.56 2.50 3.91
CA GLY A 93 14.06 1.27 4.52
C GLY A 93 13.04 0.51 5.36
N LYS A 94 11.82 1.03 5.57
CA LYS A 94 10.75 0.29 6.23
C LYS A 94 10.16 -0.77 5.30
N GLU A 95 9.81 -1.91 5.90
CA GLU A 95 9.02 -2.93 5.23
C GLU A 95 7.54 -2.53 5.23
N LEU A 96 6.82 -2.98 4.22
CA LEU A 96 5.39 -2.76 4.04
C LEU A 96 4.72 -4.10 3.78
N THR A 97 3.56 -4.31 4.43
CA THR A 97 2.59 -5.31 4.01
C THR A 97 1.57 -4.62 3.12
N VAL A 98 1.38 -5.10 1.90
CA VAL A 98 0.51 -4.50 0.90
C VAL A 98 -0.56 -5.51 0.52
N ILE A 99 -1.82 -5.17 0.80
CA ILE A 99 -2.99 -5.92 0.35
C ILE A 99 -3.40 -5.32 -0.99
N ILE A 100 -3.29 -6.08 -2.07
CA ILE A 100 -3.68 -5.67 -3.41
C ILE A 100 -5.10 -6.15 -3.68
N HIS A 101 -5.98 -5.21 -4.04
CA HIS A 101 -7.37 -5.51 -4.31
C HIS A 101 -7.56 -6.02 -5.74
N MET A 102 -7.87 -7.31 -5.84
CA MET A 102 -8.07 -8.00 -7.11
C MET A 102 -9.55 -7.99 -7.49
N PRO A 103 -9.88 -8.04 -8.79
CA PRO A 103 -11.27 -8.12 -9.22
C PRO A 103 -11.88 -9.45 -8.77
N GLU A 104 -13.20 -9.45 -8.58
CA GLU A 104 -13.99 -10.66 -8.36
C GLU A 104 -14.00 -11.58 -9.58
#